data_AF-A0A935I277-F1
#
_entry.id   AF-A0A935I277-F1
#
_cell.length_a   1.000
_cell.length_b   1.000
_cell.length_c   1.000
_cell.angle_alpha   90.00
_cell.angle_beta   90.00
_cell.angle_gamma   90.00
#
_symmetry.space_group_name_H-M   'P 1'
#
loop_
_entity.id
_entity.type
_entity.pdbx_description
1 polymer ?
#
loop_
_entity_poly.entity_id
_entity_poly.type
_entity_poly.pdbx_seq_one_letter_code
_entity_poly.pdbx_strand_id
1 'polypeptide(L)'
;MEEAEEFTYDDFITLKTRLSGKKKEDEINQIFLAYNPKKQFSYINKQLKQDKDTDYIHSTYNDNPFLDEDYRQLLRDLKEQNYEYYRIFALGEYADLDSLIYNHIRLTDIATIPRIRLHDLRFGFRMEQSHCINRNKCQRQKSLPD
;
A
#
# COMPACT_ATOMS: atom_id res chain seq x y z
N MET A 1 15.35 -1.96 10.94
CA MET A 1 14.77 -2.57 9.73
C MET A 1 13.73 -1.61 9.24
N GLU A 2 13.95 -1.06 8.05
CA GLU A 2 12.99 -0.19 7.38
C GLU A 2 11.98 -1.04 6.62
N GLU A 3 10.75 -0.55 6.49
CA GLU A 3 9.63 -1.27 5.85
C GLU A 3 9.53 -2.72 6.37
N ALA A 4 9.60 -2.88 7.70
CA ALA A 4 9.72 -4.19 8.35
C ALA A 4 8.54 -5.13 8.02
N GLU A 5 7.39 -4.61 7.59
CA GLU A 5 6.21 -5.36 7.15
C GLU A 5 6.38 -6.06 5.79
N GLU A 6 7.41 -5.73 5.03
CA GLU A 6 7.76 -6.40 3.76
C GLU A 6 8.59 -7.68 3.96
N PHE A 7 9.14 -7.87 5.16
CA PHE A 7 9.94 -9.05 5.50
C PHE A 7 9.09 -10.18 6.08
N THR A 8 9.65 -11.38 6.10
CA THR A 8 9.05 -12.53 6.77
C THR A 8 9.49 -12.61 8.23
N TYR A 9 8.78 -13.42 9.03
CA TYR A 9 9.19 -13.68 10.40
C TYR A 9 10.55 -14.40 10.48
N ASP A 10 10.87 -15.26 9.51
CA ASP A 10 12.14 -15.99 9.48
C ASP A 10 13.32 -15.05 9.21
N ASP A 11 13.13 -14.01 8.40
CA ASP A 11 14.12 -12.96 8.20
C ASP A 11 14.41 -12.22 9.51
N PHE A 12 13.35 -11.84 10.24
CA PHE A 12 13.47 -11.20 11.54
C PHE A 12 14.22 -12.09 12.54
N ILE A 13 13.90 -13.39 12.63
CA ILE A 13 14.59 -14.32 13.52
C ILE A 13 16.07 -14.46 13.13
N THR A 14 16.36 -14.56 11.84
CA THR A 14 17.75 -14.60 11.36
C THR A 14 18.53 -13.38 11.84
N LEU A 15 17.96 -12.18 11.77
CA LEU A 15 18.59 -10.96 12.29
C LEU A 15 18.70 -10.95 13.81
N LYS A 16 17.67 -11.41 14.52
CA LYS A 16 17.68 -11.54 15.99
C LYS A 16 18.81 -12.46 16.48
N THR A 17 19.07 -13.57 15.79
CA THR A 17 20.19 -14.47 16.15
C THR A 17 21.57 -13.84 15.94
N ARG A 18 21.68 -12.87 15.04
CA ARG A 18 22.94 -12.14 14.75
C ARG A 18 23.22 -11.04 15.77
N LEU A 19 22.27 -10.68 16.62
CA LEU A 19 22.46 -9.74 17.73
C LEU A 19 23.15 -10.37 18.95
N SER A 20 24.29 -11.03 18.74
CA SER A 20 25.07 -11.72 19.77
C SER A 20 26.31 -10.95 20.25
N GLY A 21 26.43 -9.67 19.86
CA GLY A 21 27.54 -8.81 20.26
C GLY A 21 27.70 -8.73 21.77
N LYS A 22 28.96 -8.69 22.24
CA LYS A 22 29.28 -8.50 23.66
C LYS A 22 28.70 -7.15 24.11
N LYS A 23 27.78 -7.21 25.07
CA LYS A 23 27.16 -6.04 25.69
C LYS A 23 28.12 -5.43 26.71
N LYS A 24 28.15 -4.10 26.81
CA LYS A 24 28.70 -3.45 28.01
C LYS A 24 27.67 -3.52 29.14
N GLU A 25 28.12 -3.19 30.35
CA GLU A 25 27.23 -3.01 31.48
C GLU A 25 26.19 -1.92 31.13
N ASP A 26 24.91 -2.20 31.40
CA ASP A 26 23.74 -1.38 31.06
C ASP A 26 23.31 -1.30 29.59
N GLU A 27 23.96 -2.03 28.67
CA GLU A 27 23.52 -2.11 27.27
C GLU A 27 22.66 -3.35 27.00
N ILE A 28 21.59 -3.17 26.21
CA ILE A 28 20.79 -4.26 25.65
C ILE A 28 20.99 -4.33 24.14
N ASN A 29 21.13 -5.56 23.63
CA ASN A 29 21.09 -5.78 22.19
C ASN A 29 19.64 -5.65 21.74
N GLN A 30 19.37 -4.68 20.86
CA GLN A 30 18.03 -4.34 20.42
C GLN A 30 17.95 -4.22 18.90
N ILE A 31 16.76 -4.45 18.33
CA ILE A 31 16.44 -4.19 16.93
C ILE A 31 15.39 -3.10 16.90
N PHE A 32 15.64 -2.06 16.09
CA PHE A 32 14.60 -1.08 15.76
C PHE A 32 13.89 -1.53 14.49
N LEU A 33 12.56 -1.53 14.52
CA LEU A 33 11.71 -1.81 13.37
C LEU A 33 10.89 -0.56 13.05
N ALA A 34 10.97 -0.09 11.82
CA ALA A 34 10.16 0.99 11.28
C ALA A 34 9.32 0.44 10.13
N TYR A 35 8.03 0.76 10.10
CA TYR A 35 7.10 0.20 9.14
C TYR A 35 5.84 1.04 9.04
N ASN A 36 5.11 0.90 7.93
CA ASN A 36 3.77 1.47 7.80
C ASN A 36 2.71 0.35 7.98
N PRO A 37 1.54 0.65 8.54
CA PRO A 37 0.52 -0.36 8.87
C PRO A 37 -0.30 -0.84 7.65
N LYS A 38 0.38 -1.20 6.55
CA LYS A 38 -0.24 -1.67 5.30
C LYS A 38 -0.83 -3.09 5.41
N LYS A 39 -0.21 -3.94 6.24
CA LYS A 39 -0.56 -5.37 6.34
C LYS A 39 -1.03 -5.72 7.75
N GLN A 40 -2.35 -5.77 7.94
CA GLN A 40 -2.97 -6.11 9.24
C GLN A 40 -2.55 -7.51 9.72
N PHE A 41 -2.38 -8.47 8.83
CA PHE A 41 -2.03 -9.84 9.16
C PHE A 41 -0.51 -10.14 9.13
N SER A 42 0.33 -9.10 9.19
CA SER A 42 1.79 -9.21 9.25
C SER A 42 2.28 -9.92 10.51
N TYR A 43 3.51 -10.41 10.47
CA TYR A 43 4.13 -11.04 11.64
C TYR A 43 4.34 -10.06 12.80
N ILE A 44 4.47 -8.76 12.50
CA ILE A 44 4.64 -7.72 13.51
C ILE A 44 3.41 -7.68 14.42
N ASN A 45 2.21 -7.68 13.85
CA ASN A 45 0.97 -7.66 14.63
C ASN A 45 0.69 -8.97 15.37
N LYS A 46 1.02 -10.10 14.74
CA LYS A 46 0.69 -11.42 15.26
C LYS A 46 1.68 -11.89 16.32
N GLN A 47 2.98 -11.65 16.13
CA GLN A 47 4.03 -12.13 17.02
C GLN A 47 4.59 -10.99 17.90
N LEU A 48 4.98 -9.86 17.31
CA LEU A 48 5.76 -8.84 18.04
C LEU A 48 4.90 -7.98 18.97
N LYS A 49 3.69 -7.58 18.56
CA LYS A 49 2.80 -6.78 19.42
C LYS A 49 2.32 -7.50 20.69
N GLN A 50 2.44 -8.82 20.73
CA GLN A 50 2.08 -9.64 21.89
C GLN A 50 3.32 -9.98 22.75
N ASP A 51 4.52 -9.69 22.25
CA ASP A 51 5.78 -9.93 22.95
C ASP A 51 5.99 -8.88 24.04
N LYS A 52 6.37 -9.32 25.24
CA LYS A 52 6.61 -8.43 26.39
C LYS A 52 7.93 -7.69 26.27
N ASP A 53 8.85 -8.19 25.44
CA ASP A 53 10.17 -7.60 25.21
C ASP A 53 10.15 -6.62 24.02
N THR A 54 8.96 -6.18 23.59
CA THR A 54 8.78 -5.25 22.47
C THR A 54 8.03 -4.00 22.92
N ASP A 55 8.66 -2.85 22.75
CA ASP A 55 8.01 -1.56 22.87
C ASP A 55 7.42 -1.12 21.51
N TYR A 56 6.20 -0.59 21.54
CA TYR A 56 5.51 -0.09 20.35
C TYR A 56 5.34 1.42 20.44
N ILE A 57 5.84 2.12 19.43
CA ILE A 57 5.70 3.57 19.27
C ILE A 57 4.85 3.83 18.03
N HIS A 58 3.77 4.58 18.20
CA HIS A 58 2.95 5.07 17.11
C HIS A 58 3.18 6.57 16.93
N SER A 59 3.47 6.98 15.69
CA SER A 59 3.71 8.37 15.32
C SER A 59 2.98 8.68 14.03
N THR A 60 2.48 9.90 13.93
CA THR A 60 1.82 10.45 12.75
C THR A 60 2.66 11.57 12.13
N TYR A 61 2.28 12.01 10.93
CA TYR A 61 2.93 13.18 10.32
C TYR A 61 2.79 14.47 11.15
N ASN A 62 1.80 14.56 12.04
CA ASN A 62 1.66 15.74 12.90
C ASN A 62 2.74 15.81 13.98
N ASP A 63 3.27 14.65 14.39
CA ASP A 63 4.25 14.54 15.48
C ASP A 63 5.67 14.88 15.01
N ASN A 64 5.92 14.96 13.70
CA ASN A 64 7.23 15.26 13.14
C ASN A 64 7.38 16.75 12.81
N PRO A 65 8.13 17.54 13.62
CA PRO A 65 8.31 18.97 13.41
C PRO A 65 9.21 19.30 12.21
N PHE A 66 9.89 18.31 11.63
CA PHE A 66 10.83 18.48 10.53
C PHE A 66 10.20 18.25 9.15
N LEU A 67 8.89 17.96 9.07
CA LEU A 67 8.21 17.79 7.80
C LEU A 67 7.91 19.15 7.15
N ASP A 68 8.37 19.30 5.91
CA ASP A 68 8.07 20.43 5.04
C ASP A 68 6.55 20.59 4.82
N GLU A 69 6.07 21.83 4.70
CA GLU A 69 4.64 22.10 4.52
C GLU A 69 4.11 21.53 3.20
N ASP A 70 4.91 21.49 2.14
CA ASP A 70 4.53 20.86 0.86
C ASP A 70 4.23 19.37 1.03
N TYR A 71 5.03 18.67 1.84
CA TYR A 71 4.81 17.25 2.14
C TYR A 71 3.60 17.05 3.06
N ARG A 72 3.40 17.95 4.04
CA ARG A 72 2.17 17.96 4.85
C ARG A 72 0.94 18.15 3.98
N GLN A 73 1.02 19.02 2.98
CA GLN A 73 -0.08 19.25 2.05
C GLN A 73 -0.34 18.02 1.18
N LEU A 74 0.70 17.34 0.66
CA LEU A 74 0.55 16.07 -0.05
C LEU A 74 -0.21 15.03 0.78
N LEU A 75 0.16 14.87 2.06
CA LEU A 75 -0.54 13.96 2.96
C LEU A 75 -1.99 14.38 3.19
N ARG A 76 -2.28 15.68 3.31
CA ARG A 76 -3.66 16.19 3.41
C ARG A 76 -4.45 15.93 2.14
N ASP A 77 -3.83 16.06 0.97
CA ASP A 77 -4.48 15.82 -0.32
C ASP A 77 -4.88 14.35 -0.49
N LEU A 78 -4.12 13.41 0.10
CA LEU A 78 -4.51 12.00 0.15
C LEU A 78 -5.88 11.80 0.79
N LYS A 79 -6.27 12.64 1.76
CA LYS A 79 -7.59 12.53 2.41
C LYS A 79 -8.74 12.63 1.41
N GLU A 80 -8.61 13.51 0.42
CA GLU A 80 -9.63 13.74 -0.61
C GLU A 80 -9.48 12.76 -1.79
N GLN A 81 -8.26 12.30 -2.08
CA GLN A 81 -7.98 11.39 -3.20
C GLN A 81 -8.22 9.92 -2.88
N ASN A 82 -7.86 9.47 -1.68
CA ASN A 82 -8.09 8.10 -1.21
C ASN A 82 -7.91 8.06 0.31
N TYR A 83 -9.03 8.00 1.01
CA TYR A 83 -9.05 8.02 2.46
C TYR A 83 -8.31 6.82 3.09
N GLU A 84 -8.32 5.64 2.48
CA GLU A 84 -7.57 4.48 3.01
C GLU A 84 -6.05 4.70 2.93
N TYR A 85 -5.56 5.32 1.85
CA TYR A 85 -4.16 5.73 1.78
C TYR A 85 -3.81 6.80 2.81
N TYR A 86 -4.70 7.76 3.04
CA TYR A 86 -4.53 8.75 4.11
C TYR A 86 -4.43 8.08 5.48
N ARG A 87 -5.30 7.11 5.77
CA ARG A 87 -5.26 6.37 7.05
C ARG A 87 -3.93 5.66 7.27
N ILE A 88 -3.41 4.98 6.24
CA ILE A 88 -2.13 4.26 6.36
C ILE A 88 -0.95 5.22 6.50
N PHE A 89 -0.80 6.15 5.55
CA PHE A 89 0.44 6.93 5.40
C PHE A 89 0.46 8.23 6.22
N ALA A 90 -0.69 8.81 6.55
CA ALA A 90 -0.76 10.00 7.37
C ALA A 90 -1.08 9.67 8.84
N LEU A 91 -2.10 8.84 9.07
CA LEU A 91 -2.58 8.55 10.43
C LEU A 91 -1.90 7.36 11.10
N GLY A 92 -1.18 6.51 10.37
CA GLY A 92 -0.57 5.30 10.93
C GLY A 92 -1.60 4.25 11.36
N GLU A 93 -2.73 4.16 10.66
CA GLU A 93 -3.79 3.20 10.93
C GLU A 93 -3.81 2.03 9.93
N TYR A 94 -4.26 0.86 10.38
CA TYR A 94 -4.54 -0.26 9.48
C TYR A 94 -5.79 0.03 8.66
N ALA A 95 -5.66 -0.11 7.35
CA ALA A 95 -6.69 0.16 6.38
C ALA A 95 -6.67 -0.91 5.29
N ASP A 96 -7.85 -1.33 4.82
CA ASP A 96 -7.95 -2.28 3.72
C ASP A 96 -7.77 -1.48 2.41
N LEU A 97 -6.66 -1.73 1.71
CA LEU A 97 -6.49 -1.22 0.36
C LEU A 97 -7.41 -2.02 -0.57
N ASP A 98 -8.70 -1.65 -0.57
CA ASP A 98 -9.68 -2.23 -1.48
C ASP A 98 -9.15 -2.11 -2.91
N SER A 99 -9.31 -3.18 -3.70
CA SER A 99 -8.62 -3.37 -4.99
C SER A 99 -8.99 -2.38 -6.10
N LEU A 100 -9.78 -1.34 -5.81
CA LEU A 100 -9.96 -0.22 -6.73
C LEU A 100 -8.73 0.69 -6.70
N ILE A 101 -7.86 0.46 -7.68
CA ILE A 101 -6.67 1.29 -7.97
C ILE A 101 -7.08 2.74 -8.31
N TYR A 102 -8.34 2.98 -8.70
CA TYR A 102 -8.82 4.29 -9.14
C TYR A 102 -10.23 4.62 -8.63
N ASN A 103 -10.33 5.39 -7.55
CA ASN A 103 -11.61 5.80 -6.96
C ASN A 103 -12.12 7.14 -7.54
N HIS A 104 -11.23 7.95 -8.13
CA HIS A 104 -11.53 9.32 -8.58
C HIS A 104 -11.00 9.60 -10.00
N ILE A 105 -11.35 8.75 -10.97
CA ILE A 105 -11.11 9.10 -12.38
C ILE A 105 -12.08 10.20 -12.79
N ARG A 106 -11.58 11.43 -12.97
CA ARG A 106 -12.30 12.43 -13.76
C ARG A 106 -12.01 12.16 -15.23
N LEU A 107 -12.99 11.61 -15.92
CA LEU A 107 -12.97 11.51 -17.38
C LEU A 107 -13.09 12.93 -17.94
N THR A 108 -12.00 13.47 -18.47
CA THR A 108 -12.01 14.70 -19.26
C THR A 108 -12.12 14.34 -20.73
N ASP A 109 -12.97 15.04 -21.48
CA ASP A 109 -13.03 14.88 -22.93
C ASP A 109 -11.67 15.22 -23.55
N ILE A 110 -11.03 14.21 -24.11
CA ILE A 110 -9.70 14.33 -24.68
C ILE A 110 -9.83 14.96 -26.06
N ALA A 111 -9.61 16.27 -26.16
CA ALA A 111 -9.42 16.94 -27.43
C ALA A 111 -8.09 16.49 -28.05
N THR A 112 -8.17 15.58 -29.03
CA THR A 112 -7.12 15.23 -30.01
C THR A 112 -5.70 15.07 -29.45
N ILE A 113 -5.36 13.88 -28.94
CA ILE A 113 -3.96 13.56 -28.62
C ILE A 113 -3.18 13.36 -29.94
N PRO A 114 -2.06 14.06 -30.18
CA PRO A 114 -1.15 13.68 -31.26
C PRO A 114 -0.61 12.27 -31.01
N ARG A 115 -0.52 11.47 -32.08
CA ARG A 115 -0.25 10.03 -32.03
C ARG A 115 1.18 9.74 -31.54
N ILE A 116 1.41 9.76 -30.24
CA ILE A 116 2.67 9.31 -29.62
C ILE A 116 2.62 7.78 -29.50
N ARG A 117 3.55 7.09 -30.16
CA ARG A 117 3.72 5.64 -29.98
C ARG A 117 4.52 5.38 -28.71
N LEU A 118 3.83 5.14 -27.61
CA LEU A 118 4.42 4.52 -26.41
C LEU A 118 4.44 3.00 -26.64
N HIS A 119 5.62 2.40 -26.58
CA HIS A 119 5.80 0.94 -26.61
C HIS A 119 5.65 0.41 -25.18
N ASP A 120 4.40 0.28 -24.71
CA ASP A 120 4.14 -0.36 -23.42
C ASP A 120 4.07 -1.89 -23.60
N LEU A 121 5.05 -2.59 -23.01
CA LEU A 121 5.01 -4.03 -22.78
C LEU A 121 3.89 -4.34 -21.76
N ARG A 122 2.70 -4.68 -22.25
CA ARG A 122 1.59 -5.17 -21.42
C ARG A 122 1.78 -6.67 -21.12
N PHE A 123 2.10 -7.01 -19.87
CA PHE A 123 1.73 -8.31 -19.31
C PHE A 123 0.23 -8.26 -18.96
N GLY A 124 -0.55 -9.16 -19.58
CA GLY A 124 -2.00 -9.15 -19.52
C GLY A 124 -2.54 -9.58 -18.16
N PHE A 125 -3.29 -8.71 -17.50
CA PHE A 125 -4.32 -9.10 -16.55
C PHE A 125 -5.67 -9.10 -17.25
N ARG A 126 -6.22 -10.30 -17.47
CA ARG A 126 -7.58 -10.52 -17.97
C ARG A 126 -8.55 -10.23 -16.81
N MET A 127 -9.12 -9.03 -16.80
CA MET A 127 -10.32 -8.73 -16.02
C MET A 127 -11.52 -9.04 -16.91
N GLU A 128 -12.16 -10.20 -16.73
CA GLU A 128 -13.48 -10.45 -17.33
C GLU A 128 -14.53 -9.64 -16.56
N GLN A 129 -14.87 -8.47 -17.08
CA GLN A 129 -16.17 -7.86 -16.82
C GLN A 129 -16.80 -7.45 -18.15
N SER A 130 -17.72 -8.28 -18.60
CA SER A 130 -18.60 -8.06 -19.73
C SER A 130 -19.60 -6.95 -19.40
N HIS A 131 -19.28 -5.71 -19.77
CA HIS A 131 -20.26 -4.64 -19.89
C HIS A 131 -20.13 -3.98 -21.27
N CYS A 132 -20.98 -4.42 -22.19
CA CYS A 132 -21.12 -3.84 -23.52
C CYS A 132 -21.85 -2.50 -23.44
N ILE A 133 -21.17 -1.40 -23.74
CA ILE A 133 -21.83 -0.13 -24.10
C ILE A 133 -21.34 0.28 -25.49
N ASN A 134 -22.10 -0.13 -26.52
CA ASN A 134 -22.17 0.66 -27.74
C ASN A 134 -23.54 0.51 -28.39
N ARG A 135 -24.29 1.61 -28.48
CA ARG A 135 -25.51 1.76 -29.27
C ARG A 135 -25.09 1.87 -30.74
N ASN A 136 -25.00 0.73 -31.43
CA ASN A 136 -25.44 0.50 -32.80
C ASN A 136 -24.78 -0.78 -33.34
N LYS A 137 -25.63 -1.71 -33.78
CA LYS A 137 -25.32 -3.07 -34.27
C LYS A 137 -24.99 -4.13 -33.21
N CYS A 138 -25.93 -4.35 -32.30
CA CYS A 138 -26.11 -5.68 -31.70
C CYS A 138 -27.22 -6.39 -32.49
N GLN A 139 -26.87 -7.02 -33.62
CA GLN A 139 -27.80 -7.94 -34.29
C GLN A 139 -27.85 -9.22 -33.46
N ARG A 140 -28.97 -9.42 -32.77
CA ARG A 140 -29.38 -10.73 -32.24
C ARG A 140 -29.43 -11.73 -33.40
N GLN A 141 -28.51 -12.67 -33.47
CA GLN A 141 -28.86 -13.97 -34.09
C GLN A 141 -29.69 -14.74 -33.07
N LYS A 142 -31.00 -14.78 -33.35
CA LYS A 142 -31.97 -15.70 -32.75
C LYS A 142 -31.78 -17.09 -33.38
N SER A 143 -31.75 -18.12 -32.53
CA SER A 143 -32.27 -19.49 -32.67
C SER A 143 -32.02 -20.32 -33.95
N LEU A 144 -31.39 -21.50 -33.74
CA LEU A 144 -31.49 -22.88 -34.33
C LEU A 144 -32.59 -23.16 -35.39
N PRO A 145 -32.52 -24.21 -36.27
CA PRO A 145 -31.92 -25.57 -36.11
C PRO A 145 -31.12 -26.03 -37.38
N ASP A 146 -30.55 -27.23 -37.57
CA ASP A 146 -30.99 -28.64 -37.41
C ASP A 146 -30.13 -29.51 -36.49
#